data_AF-V7EGI5-F1
#
_entry.id   AF-V7EGI5-F1
#
_cell.length_a   1.000
_cell.length_b   1.000
_cell.length_c   1.000
_cell.angle_alpha   90.00
_cell.angle_beta   90.00
_cell.angle_gamma   90.00
#
_symmetry.space_group_name_H-M   'P 1'
#
loop_
_entity.id
_entity.type
_entity.pdbx_description
1 polymer ?
#
loop_
_entity_poly.entity_id
_entity_poly.type
_entity_poly.pdbx_seq_one_letter_code
_entity_poly.pdbx_strand_id
1 'polypeptide(L)'
;MMSGMALAGAAGASDGALRLSCLAPSWIDPARLESVCRAVGDGIARQTGRRVEVVTGAADVALEVVQLADTHVSARLHWPGVPPGPEVESGVVDAVLTERSFRDLAAGLLKVSPPP
;
A
#
# COMPACT_ATOMS: atom_id res chain seq x y z
N MET A 1 47.00 15.51 -5.81
CA MET A 1 46.51 15.79 -4.44
C MET A 1 45.00 15.85 -4.49
N MET A 2 44.36 15.13 -3.56
CA MET A 2 42.92 14.96 -3.40
C MET A 2 42.18 16.29 -3.25
N SER A 3 40.95 16.35 -3.75
CA SER A 3 39.77 16.59 -2.91
C SER A 3 38.52 16.28 -3.73
N GLY A 4 37.96 15.10 -3.48
CA GLY A 4 36.56 14.84 -3.79
C GLY A 4 35.69 15.66 -2.83
N MET A 5 34.60 16.22 -3.36
CA MET A 5 33.44 16.60 -2.56
C MET A 5 32.23 15.93 -3.21
N ALA A 6 31.83 14.83 -2.59
CA ALA A 6 30.47 14.32 -2.66
C ALA A 6 29.75 14.83 -1.42
N LEU A 7 28.57 15.42 -1.60
CA LEU A 7 27.45 15.54 -0.64
C LEU A 7 26.34 16.26 -1.43
N ALA A 8 25.41 15.54 -2.07
CA ALA A 8 24.23 14.96 -1.42
C ALA A 8 23.56 15.99 -0.49
N GLY A 9 22.46 16.59 -0.95
CA GLY A 9 21.73 17.57 -0.16
C GLY A 9 20.45 18.00 -0.84
N ALA A 10 19.41 17.19 -0.65
CA ALA A 10 18.01 17.49 -0.91
C ALA A 10 17.63 17.75 -2.38
N ALA A 11 17.46 16.65 -3.14
CA ALA A 11 16.29 16.59 -4.01
C ALA A 11 15.10 16.99 -3.14
N GLY A 12 14.45 18.09 -3.52
CA GLY A 12 13.50 18.77 -2.67
C GLY A 12 12.53 17.80 -2.01
N ALA A 13 12.30 18.01 -0.72
CA ALA A 13 11.04 17.65 -0.08
C ALA A 13 9.94 18.28 -0.92
N SER A 14 9.54 17.59 -1.99
CA SER A 14 8.30 17.88 -2.68
C SER A 14 7.23 17.38 -1.72
N ASP A 15 6.26 18.25 -1.45
CA ASP A 15 4.97 17.99 -0.82
C ASP A 15 4.15 16.89 -1.57
N GLY A 16 4.77 15.76 -1.89
CA GLY A 16 4.27 14.73 -2.79
C GLY A 16 3.60 13.60 -2.01
N ALA A 17 2.27 13.60 -2.00
CA ALA A 17 1.50 12.46 -1.54
C ALA A 17 1.92 11.19 -2.31
N LEU A 18 2.06 10.07 -1.60
CA LEU A 18 2.23 8.76 -2.21
C LEU A 18 0.93 8.37 -2.91
N ARG A 19 0.97 8.21 -4.22
CA ARG A 19 -0.18 7.81 -5.02
C ARG A 19 -0.31 6.29 -4.96
N LEU A 20 -1.45 5.82 -4.45
CA LEU A 20 -1.80 4.41 -4.35
C LEU A 20 -2.88 4.09 -5.38
N SER A 21 -2.63 3.13 -6.28
CA SER A 21 -3.68 2.53 -7.09
C SER A 21 -4.09 1.19 -6.52
N CYS A 22 -5.31 0.77 -6.82
CA CYS A 22 -5.81 -0.54 -6.44
C CYS A 22 -6.13 -1.40 -7.65
N LEU A 23 -5.68 -2.65 -7.58
CA LEU A 23 -5.87 -3.67 -8.58
C LEU A 23 -6.64 -4.82 -7.94
N ALA A 24 -7.62 -5.36 -8.65
CA ALA A 24 -8.43 -6.46 -8.17
C ALA A 24 -9.02 -7.25 -9.35
N PRO A 25 -9.31 -8.54 -9.18
CA PRO A 25 -10.13 -9.30 -10.11
C PRO A 25 -11.51 -8.66 -10.33
N SER A 26 -12.08 -8.83 -11.53
CA SER A 26 -13.36 -8.22 -11.93
C SER A 26 -14.58 -8.68 -11.14
N TRP A 27 -14.48 -9.78 -10.39
CA TRP A 27 -15.55 -10.30 -9.56
C TRP A 27 -15.62 -9.64 -8.17
N ILE A 28 -14.59 -8.88 -7.76
CA ILE A 28 -14.60 -8.15 -6.49
C ILE A 28 -15.52 -6.93 -6.63
N ASP A 29 -16.43 -6.76 -5.66
CA ASP A 29 -17.33 -5.61 -5.60
C ASP A 29 -16.53 -4.29 -5.51
N PRO A 30 -16.75 -3.32 -6.43
CA PRO A 30 -15.98 -2.08 -6.47
C PRO A 30 -16.10 -1.21 -5.20
N ALA A 31 -17.25 -1.19 -4.55
CA ALA A 31 -17.46 -0.37 -3.34
C ALA A 31 -16.70 -0.95 -2.13
N ARG A 32 -16.68 -2.29 -2.03
CA ARG A 32 -15.84 -2.99 -1.04
C ARG A 32 -14.36 -2.78 -1.33
N LEU A 33 -13.94 -2.87 -2.59
CA LEU A 33 -12.56 -2.61 -2.98
C LEU A 33 -12.13 -1.19 -2.59
N GLU A 34 -12.94 -0.17 -2.90
CA GLU A 34 -12.68 1.23 -2.52
C GLU A 34 -12.48 1.39 -1.01
N SER A 35 -13.30 0.71 -0.20
CA SER A 35 -13.18 0.72 1.26
C SER A 35 -11.87 0.11 1.75
N VAL A 36 -11.48 -1.05 1.21
CA VAL A 36 -10.19 -1.70 1.52
C VAL A 36 -9.04 -0.78 1.15
N CYS A 37 -9.08 -0.21 -0.06
CA CYS A 37 -8.04 0.66 -0.60
C CYS A 37 -7.80 1.92 0.22
N ARG A 38 -8.89 2.60 0.62
CA ARG A 38 -8.79 3.77 1.51
C ARG A 38 -8.21 3.39 2.85
N ALA A 39 -8.71 2.31 3.47
CA ALA A 39 -8.24 1.90 4.79
C ALA A 39 -6.77 1.43 4.76
N VAL A 40 -6.34 0.69 3.75
CA VAL A 40 -4.93 0.33 3.58
C VAL A 40 -4.08 1.57 3.30
N GLY A 41 -4.54 2.49 2.44
CA GLY A 41 -3.88 3.76 2.17
C GLY A 41 -3.66 4.59 3.43
N ASP A 42 -4.68 4.73 4.27
CA ASP A 42 -4.57 5.38 5.59
C ASP A 42 -3.58 4.67 6.50
N GLY A 43 -3.56 3.33 6.48
CA GLY A 43 -2.60 2.52 7.21
C GLY A 43 -1.15 2.79 6.75
N ILE A 44 -0.91 2.82 5.44
CA ILE A 44 0.38 3.15 4.84
C ILE A 44 0.79 4.58 5.22
N ALA A 45 -0.15 5.53 5.16
CA ALA A 45 0.11 6.92 5.50
C ALA A 45 0.62 7.06 6.94
N ARG A 46 -0.02 6.35 7.87
CA ARG A 46 0.37 6.32 9.29
C ARG A 46 1.73 5.69 9.51
N GLN A 47 2.03 4.59 8.83
CA GLN A 47 3.30 3.85 8.99
C GLN A 47 4.49 4.58 8.36
N THR A 48 4.26 5.27 7.24
CA THR A 48 5.32 5.97 6.49
C THR A 48 5.47 7.44 6.88
N GLY A 49 4.50 8.01 7.61
CA GLY A 49 4.44 9.44 7.91
C GLY A 49 4.20 10.32 6.67
N ARG A 50 3.79 9.73 5.54
CA ARG A 50 3.52 10.41 4.27
C ARG A 50 2.02 10.48 4.01
N ARG A 51 1.55 11.56 3.38
CA ARG A 51 0.18 11.59 2.84
C ARG A 51 0.05 10.51 1.75
N VAL A 52 -1.07 9.79 1.73
CA VAL A 52 -1.39 8.82 0.69
C VAL A 52 -2.66 9.26 -0.04
N GLU A 53 -2.64 9.19 -1.36
CA GLU A 53 -3.79 9.51 -2.23
C GLU A 53 -4.17 8.28 -3.04
N VAL A 54 -5.40 7.80 -2.87
CA VAL A 54 -5.94 6.73 -3.70
C VAL A 54 -6.32 7.30 -5.06
N VAL A 55 -5.71 6.81 -6.12
CA VAL A 55 -5.90 7.29 -7.49
C VAL A 55 -6.29 6.16 -8.44
N THR A 56 -6.95 6.53 -9.54
CA THR A 56 -7.15 5.63 -10.69
C THR A 56 -6.01 5.81 -11.68
N GLY A 57 -5.31 4.72 -12.05
CA GLY A 57 -4.26 4.73 -13.07
C GLY A 57 -2.84 4.79 -12.52
N ALA A 58 -1.99 5.63 -13.12
CA ALA A 58 -0.57 5.73 -12.77
C ALA A 58 -0.40 6.14 -11.29
N ALA A 59 0.37 5.34 -10.56
CA ALA A 59 0.57 5.44 -9.12
C ALA A 59 2.01 5.09 -8.76
N ASP A 60 2.45 5.54 -7.58
CA ASP A 60 3.77 5.25 -7.04
C ASP A 60 3.83 3.83 -6.45
N VAL A 61 2.68 3.29 -6.07
CA VAL A 61 2.50 1.93 -5.57
C VAL A 61 1.13 1.42 -5.98
N ALA A 62 1.03 0.13 -6.30
CA ALA A 62 -0.25 -0.53 -6.47
C ALA A 62 -0.49 -1.55 -5.35
N LEU A 63 -1.70 -1.52 -4.76
CA LEU A 63 -2.21 -2.58 -3.90
C LEU A 63 -3.02 -3.53 -4.77
N GLU A 64 -2.53 -4.76 -4.92
CA GLU A 64 -3.30 -5.83 -5.54
C GLU A 64 -4.06 -6.59 -4.45
N VAL A 65 -5.38 -6.53 -4.51
CA VAL A 65 -6.27 -7.36 -3.68
C VAL A 65 -6.53 -8.66 -4.43
N VAL A 66 -5.94 -9.75 -3.93
CA VAL A 66 -6.01 -11.08 -4.54
C VAL A 66 -7.31 -11.78 -4.15
N GLN A 67 -7.70 -11.65 -2.88
CA GLN A 67 -8.94 -12.21 -2.35
C GLN A 67 -9.61 -11.21 -1.41
N LEU A 68 -10.94 -11.11 -1.50
CA LEU A 68 -11.76 -10.35 -0.57
C LEU A 68 -13.04 -11.12 -0.23
N ALA A 69 -13.14 -11.57 1.01
CA ALA A 69 -14.30 -12.19 1.61
C ALA A 69 -14.73 -11.39 2.86
N ASP A 70 -15.83 -11.80 3.50
CA ASP A 70 -16.36 -11.08 4.66
C ASP A 70 -15.45 -11.15 5.88
N THR A 71 -14.69 -12.23 6.03
CA THR A 71 -13.83 -12.50 7.20
C THR A 71 -12.34 -12.57 6.85
N HIS A 72 -12.00 -12.46 5.57
CA HIS A 72 -10.65 -12.66 5.04
C HIS A 72 -10.34 -11.70 3.88
N VAL A 73 -9.12 -11.18 3.86
CA VAL A 73 -8.55 -10.40 2.76
C VAL A 73 -7.11 -10.82 2.55
N SER A 74 -6.70 -11.00 1.30
CA SER A 74 -5.30 -11.17 0.94
C SER A 74 -4.89 -10.16 -0.13
N ALA A 75 -3.72 -9.57 0.07
CA ALA A 75 -3.23 -8.53 -0.82
C ALA A 75 -1.70 -8.50 -0.89
N ARG A 76 -1.15 -7.79 -1.87
CA ARG A 76 0.28 -7.53 -1.99
C ARG A 76 0.56 -6.13 -2.56
N LEU A 77 1.75 -5.60 -2.29
CA LEU A 77 2.20 -4.33 -2.86
C LEU A 77 3.07 -4.54 -4.09
N HIS A 78 2.92 -3.63 -5.04
CA HIS A 78 3.73 -3.53 -6.23
C HIS A 78 4.38 -2.15 -6.27
N TRP A 79 5.70 -2.13 -6.20
CA TRP A 79 6.48 -0.90 -6.37
C TRP A 79 7.13 -0.90 -7.77
N PRO A 80 7.20 0.26 -8.44
CA PRO A 80 7.83 0.37 -9.75
C PRO A 80 9.28 -0.12 -9.74
N GLY A 81 9.64 -0.97 -10.71
CA GLY A 81 11.02 -1.42 -10.91
C GLY A 81 11.50 -2.52 -9.95
N VAL A 82 10.65 -3.01 -9.04
CA VAL A 82 10.94 -4.20 -8.21
C VAL A 82 9.92 -5.31 -8.45
N PRO A 83 10.29 -6.58 -8.21
CA PRO A 83 9.34 -7.67 -8.24
C PRO A 83 8.17 -7.45 -7.26
N PRO A 84 6.97 -7.97 -7.56
CA PRO A 84 5.84 -7.94 -6.65
C PRO A 84 6.21 -8.45 -5.25
N GLY A 85 5.72 -7.75 -4.22
CA GLY A 85 5.87 -8.21 -2.85
C GLY A 85 5.13 -9.53 -2.59
N PRO A 86 5.47 -10.23 -1.50
CA PRO A 86 4.73 -11.43 -1.12
C PRO A 86 3.29 -11.07 -0.71
N GLU A 87 2.40 -12.03 -0.87
CA GLU A 87 1.02 -11.91 -0.42
C GLU A 87 0.96 -11.91 1.10
N VAL A 88 0.21 -10.96 1.64
CA VAL A 88 -0.10 -10.84 3.07
C VAL A 88 -1.59 -11.07 3.24
N GLU A 89 -1.89 -11.96 4.17
CA GLU A 89 -3.25 -12.30 4.56
C GLU A 89 -3.62 -11.59 5.86
N SER A 90 -4.84 -11.06 5.91
CA SER A 90 -5.50 -10.65 7.14
C SER A 90 -6.85 -11.36 7.23
N GLY A 91 -7.08 -12.02 8.35
CA GLY A 91 -8.34 -12.70 8.64
C GLY A 91 -8.72 -12.53 10.10
N VAL A 92 -10.01 -12.60 10.38
CA VAL A 92 -10.56 -12.64 11.72
C VAL A 92 -11.45 -13.88 11.84
N VAL A 93 -11.29 -14.62 12.93
CA VAL A 93 -12.13 -15.77 13.24
C VAL A 93 -13.45 -15.24 13.79
N ASP A 94 -14.56 -15.61 13.16
CA ASP A 94 -15.93 -15.32 13.58
C ASP A 94 -16.35 -13.83 13.65
N ALA A 95 -15.68 -12.95 12.90
CA ALA A 95 -16.08 -11.53 12.77
C ALA A 95 -15.94 -11.03 11.33
N VAL A 96 -16.76 -10.05 10.96
CA VAL A 96 -16.60 -9.36 9.66
C VAL A 96 -15.36 -8.46 9.73
N LEU A 97 -14.57 -8.44 8.65
CA LEU A 97 -13.44 -7.52 8.52
C LEU A 97 -13.92 -6.08 8.61
N THR A 98 -13.19 -5.29 9.38
CA THR A 98 -13.48 -3.88 9.60
C THR A 98 -12.42 -3.00 8.93
N GLU A 99 -12.69 -1.70 8.79
CA GLU A 99 -11.66 -0.74 8.37
C GLU A 99 -10.39 -0.79 9.22
N ARG A 100 -10.53 -1.14 10.51
CA ARG A 100 -9.37 -1.35 11.38
C ARG A 100 -8.53 -2.53 10.91
N SER A 101 -9.16 -3.66 10.57
CA SER A 101 -8.47 -4.83 10.03
C SER A 101 -7.70 -4.50 8.75
N PHE A 102 -8.31 -3.71 7.85
CA PHE A 102 -7.66 -3.25 6.61
C PHE A 102 -6.50 -2.28 6.87
N ARG A 103 -6.61 -1.41 7.89
CA ARG A 103 -5.48 -0.56 8.30
C ARG A 103 -4.30 -1.38 8.84
N ASP A 104 -4.58 -2.41 9.63
CA ASP A 104 -3.53 -3.26 10.22
C ASP A 104 -2.82 -4.11 9.13
N LEU A 105 -3.54 -4.48 8.06
CA LEU A 105 -2.95 -5.13 6.87
C LEU A 105 -1.82 -4.30 6.26
N ALA A 106 -1.91 -2.97 6.26
CA ALA A 106 -0.87 -2.09 5.73
C ALA A 106 0.49 -2.29 6.41
N ALA A 107 0.51 -2.53 7.73
CA ALA A 107 1.74 -2.78 8.46
C ALA A 107 2.39 -4.10 8.04
N GLY A 108 1.58 -5.15 7.83
CA GLY A 108 2.04 -6.44 7.33
C GLY A 108 2.64 -6.31 5.93
N LEU A 109 1.93 -5.62 5.03
CA LEU A 109 2.38 -5.36 3.65
C LEU A 109 3.70 -4.61 3.59
N LEU A 110 3.85 -3.51 4.33
CA LEU A 110 5.07 -2.70 4.34
C LEU A 110 6.25 -3.41 4.99
N LYS A 111 6.01 -4.31 5.95
CA LYS A 111 7.08 -5.10 6.58
C LYS A 111 7.77 -6.03 5.59
N VAL A 112 7.01 -6.61 4.65
CA VAL A 112 7.50 -7.60 3.69
C VAL A 112 7.75 -7.03 2.29
N SER A 113 7.24 -5.82 2.03
CA SER A 113 7.45 -5.06 0.79
C SER A 113 7.66 -3.58 1.15
N PRO A 114 8.83 -3.24 1.73
CA PRO A 114 9.13 -1.87 2.09
C PRO A 114 9.26 -0.99 0.83
N PRO A 115 9.00 0.33 0.94
CA PRO A 115 9.27 1.26 -0.14
C PRO A 115 10.75 1.22 -0.54
N PRO A 116 11.08 1.30 -1.84
CA PRO A 116 12.47 1.34 -2.33
C PRO A 116 13.20 2.63 -1.95
#